data_AF-A0A7J4RAZ4-F1
#
_entry.id   AF-A0A7J4RAZ4-F1
#
_cell.length_a   1.000
_cell.length_b   1.000
_cell.length_c   1.000
_cell.angle_alpha   90.00
_cell.angle_beta   90.00
_cell.angle_gamma   90.00
#
_symmetry.space_group_name_H-M   'P 1'
#
loop_
_entity.id
_entity.type
_entity.pdbx_description
1 polymer ?
#
loop_
_entity_poly.entity_id
_entity_poly.type
_entity_poly.pdbx_seq_one_letter_code
_entity_poly.pdbx_strand_id
1 'polypeptide(L)' 'MRTWLVVFVLLSVLSSPFLTTEPTSMPSIQEPQMSESTVISVSPNSGWTTGGETITITGSGFTSLAYNNVT' A
#
# COMPACT_ATOMS: atom_id res chain seq x y z
N MET A 1 -32.02 42.49 -26.95
CA MET A 1 -30.68 41.92 -27.23
C MET A 1 -29.93 41.43 -25.99
N ARG A 2 -30.39 41.66 -24.75
CA ARG A 2 -29.69 41.18 -23.52
C ARG A 2 -30.20 39.81 -23.04
N THR A 3 -31.51 39.55 -23.19
CA THR A 3 -32.15 38.29 -22.75
C THR A 3 -31.62 37.06 -23.50
N TRP A 4 -31.27 37.21 -24.77
CA TRP A 4 -30.78 36.09 -25.59
C TRP A 4 -29.40 35.59 -25.14
N LEU A 5 -28.52 36.52 -24.73
CA LEU A 5 -27.20 36.19 -24.18
C LEU A 5 -27.35 35.39 -22.88
N VAL A 6 -28.27 35.79 -22.00
CA VAL A 6 -28.53 35.09 -20.72
C VAL A 6 -29.04 33.66 -20.97
N VAL A 7 -29.94 33.47 -21.93
CA VAL A 7 -30.46 32.13 -22.28
C VAL A 7 -29.36 31.22 -22.82
N PHE A 8 -28.47 31.75 -23.68
CA PHE A 8 -27.36 30.99 -24.24
C PHE A 8 -26.35 30.56 -23.15
N VAL A 9 -26.03 31.47 -22.22
CA VAL A 9 -25.15 31.18 -21.08
C VAL A 9 -25.78 30.12 -20.17
N LEU A 10 -27.07 30.24 -19.84
CA LEU A 10 -27.77 29.27 -19.01
C LEU A 10 -27.73 27.86 -19.62
N LEU A 11 -27.98 27.74 -20.93
CA LEU A 11 -27.95 26.45 -21.64
C LEU A 11 -26.56 25.82 -21.65
N SER A 12 -25.50 26.64 -21.77
CA SER A 12 -24.11 26.16 -21.74
C SER A 12 -23.68 25.61 -20.38
N VAL A 13 -24.18 26.19 -19.28
CA VAL A 13 -23.90 25.71 -17.92
C VAL A 13 -24.62 24.39 -17.65
N LEU A 14 -25.86 24.22 -18.12
CA LEU A 14 -26.60 22.96 -17.98
C LEU A 14 -26.02 21.82 -18.85
N SER A 15 -25.41 22.14 -19.99
CA SER A 15 -24.81 21.15 -20.90
C SER A 15 -23.36 20.79 -20.53
N SER A 16 -22.77 21.44 -19.54
CA SER A 16 -21.45 21.06 -19.05
C SER A 16 -21.56 19.67 -18.42
N PRO A 17 -20.73 18.69 -18.81
CA PRO A 17 -20.71 17.41 -18.14
C PRO A 17 -20.41 17.71 -16.67
N PHE A 18 -21.38 17.46 -15.79
CA PHE A 18 -21.11 17.37 -14.37
C PHE A 18 -20.09 16.25 -14.27
N LEU A 19 -18.82 16.63 -14.14
CA LEU A 19 -17.73 15.71 -13.95
C LEU A 19 -18.09 15.05 -12.63
N THR A 20 -18.74 13.89 -12.72
CA THR A 20 -18.95 13.01 -11.59
C THR A 20 -17.54 12.79 -11.10
N THR A 21 -17.17 13.52 -10.05
CA THR A 21 -16.07 13.13 -9.21
C THR A 21 -16.49 11.73 -8.80
N GLU A 22 -15.94 10.72 -9.48
CA GLU A 22 -15.75 9.44 -8.84
C GLU A 22 -15.19 9.84 -7.49
N PRO A 23 -15.90 9.59 -6.37
CA PRO A 23 -15.26 9.70 -5.09
C PRO A 23 -14.12 8.72 -5.23
N THR A 24 -12.93 9.27 -5.51
CA THR A 24 -11.64 8.63 -5.44
C THR A 24 -11.83 7.60 -4.37
N SER A 25 -11.87 6.32 -4.79
CA SER A 25 -11.90 5.16 -3.91
C SER A 25 -11.24 5.61 -2.64
N MET A 26 -12.05 5.78 -1.58
CA MET A 26 -11.64 6.46 -0.33
C MET A 26 -10.18 6.16 -0.14
N PRO A 27 -9.27 7.14 0.10
CA PRO A 27 -7.91 6.77 0.42
C PRO A 27 -8.11 5.73 1.49
N SER A 28 -7.76 4.47 1.16
CA SER A 28 -7.92 3.39 2.11
C SER A 28 -7.29 4.03 3.33
N ILE A 29 -8.04 4.16 4.42
CA ILE A 29 -7.36 4.35 5.69
C ILE A 29 -6.54 3.09 5.68
N GLN A 30 -5.30 3.23 5.20
CA GLN A 30 -4.37 2.18 4.93
C GLN A 30 -4.38 1.55 6.30
N GLU A 31 -5.06 0.40 6.43
CA GLU A 31 -5.17 -0.31 7.70
C GLU A 31 -3.75 -0.28 8.19
N PRO A 32 -3.49 0.42 9.32
CA PRO A 32 -2.16 0.93 9.65
C PRO A 32 -1.26 -0.23 9.38
N GLN A 33 -0.47 -0.16 8.28
CA GLN A 33 0.12 -1.36 7.70
C GLN A 33 0.76 -2.00 8.90
N MET A 34 0.17 -3.13 9.34
CA MET A 34 0.76 -3.90 10.41
C MET A 34 2.07 -4.23 9.74
N SER A 35 3.10 -3.44 10.07
CA SER A 35 4.46 -3.65 9.63
C SER A 35 4.62 -5.08 10.00
N GLU A 36 4.63 -5.98 9.02
CA GLU A 36 4.47 -7.40 9.26
C GLU A 36 5.45 -7.70 10.37
N SER A 37 4.92 -7.93 11.58
CA SER A 37 5.77 -8.13 12.72
C SER A 37 6.29 -9.52 12.46
N THR A 38 7.42 -9.58 11.75
CA THR A 38 8.07 -10.81 11.37
C THR A 38 8.56 -11.40 12.67
N VAL A 39 7.70 -12.22 13.27
CA VAL A 39 8.03 -13.00 14.45
C VAL A 39 9.02 -14.04 13.97
N ILE A 40 10.27 -13.87 14.41
CA ILE A 40 11.34 -14.83 14.18
C ILE A 40 11.61 -15.60 15.47
N SER A 41 11.75 -16.91 15.34
CA SER A 41 12.22 -17.79 16.40
C SER A 41 13.36 -18.64 15.88
N VAL A 42 14.35 -18.87 16.74
CA VAL A 42 15.56 -19.63 16.40
C VAL A 42 15.76 -20.72 17.45
N SER A 43 16.01 -21.95 17.00
CA SER A 43 16.29 -23.08 17.89
C SER A 43 17.29 -24.05 17.25
N PRO A 44 18.35 -24.48 17.97
CA PRO A 44 18.74 -24.02 19.30
C PRO A 44 19.28 -22.56 19.27
N ASN A 45 19.15 -21.84 20.39
CA ASN A 45 19.67 -20.47 20.54
C ASN A 45 21.13 -20.41 21.04
N SER A 46 21.77 -21.56 21.15
CA SER A 46 23.17 -21.74 21.54
C SER A 46 23.76 -22.92 20.75
N GLY A 47 25.08 -22.94 20.62
CA GLY A 47 25.79 -23.96 19.88
C GLY A 47 27.30 -23.88 20.10
N TRP A 48 28.04 -24.76 19.43
CA TRP A 48 29.50 -24.87 19.56
C TRP A 48 30.23 -23.66 18.98
N THR A 49 31.30 -23.21 19.64
CA THR A 49 32.18 -22.15 19.12
C THR A 49 32.94 -22.58 17.87
N THR A 50 33.12 -23.88 17.67
CA THR A 50 33.68 -24.47 16.45
C THR A 50 32.72 -24.45 15.26
N GLY A 51 31.42 -24.15 15.50
CA GLY A 51 30.38 -24.20 14.48
C GLY A 51 30.00 -25.62 14.06
N GLY A 52 29.22 -25.71 12.97
CA GLY A 52 28.78 -26.98 12.37
C GLY A 52 27.41 -27.49 12.85
N GLU A 53 26.76 -26.79 13.79
CA GLU A 53 25.45 -27.17 14.28
C GLU A 53 24.33 -26.62 13.39
N THR A 54 23.31 -27.44 13.13
CA THR A 54 22.13 -27.01 12.36
C THR A 54 21.17 -26.25 13.27
N ILE A 55 20.82 -25.02 12.88
CA ILE A 55 19.79 -24.22 13.53
C ILE A 55 18.54 -24.14 12.67
N THR A 56 17.38 -24.16 13.32
CA THR A 56 16.09 -23.95 12.68
C THR A 56 15.62 -22.54 12.97
N ILE A 57 15.31 -21.79 11.92
CA ILE A 57 14.75 -20.44 12.00
C ILE A 57 13.32 -20.50 11.45
N THR A 58 12.33 -20.15 12.28
CA THR A 58 10.92 -20.10 11.89
C THR A 58 10.45 -18.65 11.88
N GLY A 59 9.80 -18.23 10.79
CA GLY A 59 9.31 -16.87 10.57
C GLY A 59 8.78 -16.66 9.15
N SER A 60 8.43 -15.43 8.81
CA SER A 60 7.94 -15.00 7.49
C SER A 60 8.96 -14.10 6.77
N GLY A 61 8.76 -13.85 5.46
CA GLY A 61 9.54 -12.87 4.69
C GLY A 61 10.88 -13.35 4.13
N PHE A 62 11.35 -14.57 4.46
CA PHE A 62 12.64 -15.09 3.98
C PHE A 62 12.74 -15.23 2.46
N THR A 63 11.62 -15.45 1.76
CA THR A 63 11.58 -15.51 0.30
C THR A 63 11.85 -14.16 -0.37
N SER A 64 11.50 -13.06 0.28
CA SER A 64 11.73 -11.68 -0.21
C SER A 64 13.20 -11.27 -0.10
N LEU A 65 13.94 -11.86 0.85
CA LEU A 65 15.35 -11.57 1.08
C LEU A 65 16.28 -12.23 0.07
N ALA A 66 15.78 -13.15 -0.77
CA ALA A 66 16.60 -13.89 -1.73
C ALA A 66 17.36 -12.99 -2.73
N TYR A 67 16.85 -11.78 -2.99
CA TYR A 67 17.43 -10.83 -3.94
C TYR A 67 17.74 -9.46 -3.32
N ASN A 68 17.51 -9.32 -2.01
CA ASN A 68 17.74 -8.07 -1.29
C ASN A 68 18.93 -8.26 -0.34
N ASN A 69 20.07 -7.68 -0.69
CA ASN A 69 21.22 -7.61 0.20
C ASN A 69 20.96 -6.53 1.25
N VAL A 70 20.84 -6.95 2.51
CA VAL A 70 20.82 -6.04 3.67
C VAL A 70 22.23 -6.09 4.28
N THR A 71 22.87 -4.92 4.44
CA THR A 71 24.23 -4.77 5.01
C THR A 71 24.15 -4.38 6.47
#